data_AF-A0A397FWR8-F1
#
_entry.id   AF-A0A397FWR8-F1
#
_cell.length_a   1.000
_cell.length_b   1.000
_cell.length_c   1.000
_cell.angle_alpha   90.00
_cell.angle_beta   90.00
_cell.angle_gamma   90.00
#
_symmetry.space_group_name_H-M   'P 1'
#
loop_
_entity.id
_entity.type
_entity.pdbx_description
1 polymer ?
#
loop_
_entity_poly.entity_id
_entity_poly.type
_entity_poly.pdbx_seq_one_letter_code
_entity_poly.pdbx_strand_id
1 'polypeptide(L)'
;MHFSVPILATLTMSAGIVSAINLPSTACLKIPLVIQGIDSARLIDQAQQEVCSKGCQLRMSEYETNLRGFAISVIEAESINMGTPQLNPQYINLLDSMFHLAEGECGAGELGDANLCALDVAKAKSIAQCVKANTWRVMLDNALSLWPALTTNCQKQYDFFSSPDLWEEKAPAYLREFAENCERS
;
A
#
# COMPACT_ATOMS: atom_id res chain seq x y z
N MET A 1 -72.41 -15.46 -35.82
CA MET A 1 -72.12 -14.49 -34.75
C MET A 1 -71.49 -15.25 -33.59
N HIS A 2 -70.17 -15.18 -33.43
CA HIS A 2 -69.49 -15.52 -32.19
C HIS A 2 -68.23 -14.65 -32.11
N PHE A 3 -68.24 -13.71 -31.17
CA PHE A 3 -67.11 -12.88 -30.80
C PHE A 3 -66.20 -13.69 -29.87
N SER A 4 -64.89 -13.60 -30.05
CA SER A 4 -63.92 -14.05 -29.05
C SER A 4 -62.91 -12.93 -28.82
N VAL A 5 -62.86 -12.53 -27.55
CA VAL A 5 -62.18 -11.37 -26.97
C VAL A 5 -60.67 -11.60 -26.92
N PRO A 6 -59.81 -10.63 -27.29
CA PRO A 6 -58.39 -10.73 -27.01
C PRO A 6 -58.16 -10.38 -25.53
N ILE A 7 -57.67 -11.34 -24.76
CA ILE A 7 -57.24 -11.13 -23.37
C ILE A 7 -55.96 -10.28 -23.41
N LEU A 8 -56.08 -9.00 -23.04
CA LEU A 8 -54.95 -8.16 -22.68
C LEU A 8 -54.27 -8.76 -21.44
N ALA A 9 -53.07 -9.32 -21.60
CA ALA A 9 -52.18 -9.60 -20.49
C ALA A 9 -51.58 -8.27 -20.00
N THR A 10 -52.19 -7.68 -18.97
CA THR A 10 -51.63 -6.53 -18.27
C THR A 10 -50.39 -6.96 -17.48
N LEU A 11 -49.21 -6.53 -17.91
CA LEU A 11 -47.97 -6.59 -17.13
C LEU A 11 -48.12 -5.69 -15.90
N THR A 12 -48.55 -6.26 -14.78
CA THR A 12 -48.48 -5.61 -13.48
C THR A 12 -47.01 -5.41 -13.11
N MET A 13 -46.60 -4.14 -13.01
CA MET A 13 -45.31 -3.74 -12.45
C MET A 13 -45.23 -4.26 -11.01
N SER A 14 -44.54 -5.37 -10.79
CA SER A 14 -44.07 -5.73 -9.47
C SER A 14 -43.03 -4.69 -9.06
N ALA A 15 -43.43 -3.76 -8.20
CA ALA A 15 -42.53 -2.95 -7.40
C ALA A 15 -41.75 -3.89 -6.48
N GLY A 16 -40.71 -4.51 -7.05
CA GLY A 16 -39.73 -5.29 -6.31
C GLY A 16 -38.96 -4.32 -5.43
N ILE A 17 -39.16 -4.47 -4.13
CA ILE A 17 -38.35 -3.87 -3.09
C ILE A 17 -36.90 -4.25 -3.42
N VAL A 18 -36.10 -3.31 -3.89
CA VAL A 18 -34.66 -3.51 -4.03
C VAL A 18 -34.13 -3.55 -2.60
N SER A 19 -34.16 -4.74 -2.00
CA SER A 19 -33.37 -5.04 -0.83
C SER A 19 -31.93 -4.72 -1.22
N ALA A 20 -31.38 -3.64 -0.67
CA ALA A 20 -29.96 -3.34 -0.83
C ALA A 20 -29.18 -4.52 -0.25
N ILE A 21 -28.72 -5.41 -1.13
CA ILE A 21 -27.81 -6.48 -0.74
C ILE A 21 -26.51 -5.75 -0.39
N ASN A 22 -26.24 -5.59 0.91
CA ASN A 22 -24.93 -5.17 1.40
C ASN A 22 -23.95 -6.33 1.15
N LEU A 23 -23.53 -6.48 -0.11
CA LEU A 23 -22.42 -7.33 -0.48
C LEU A 23 -21.16 -6.78 0.22
N PRO A 24 -20.34 -7.65 0.84
CA PRO A 24 -19.03 -7.24 1.34
C PRO A 24 -18.26 -6.52 0.22
N SER A 25 -17.73 -5.33 0.51
CA SER A 25 -16.99 -4.55 -0.48
C SER A 25 -15.82 -5.37 -1.04
N THR A 26 -15.66 -5.38 -2.36
CA THR A 26 -14.49 -5.96 -3.05
C THR A 26 -13.42 -4.91 -3.34
N ALA A 27 -13.52 -3.73 -2.72
CA ALA A 27 -12.62 -2.59 -3.00
C ALA A 27 -11.14 -2.91 -2.77
N CYS A 28 -10.80 -3.89 -1.92
CA CYS A 28 -9.43 -4.36 -1.75
C CYS A 28 -8.77 -4.78 -3.07
N LEU A 29 -9.53 -5.35 -4.01
CA LEU A 29 -9.01 -5.79 -5.31
C LEU A 29 -8.50 -4.63 -6.18
N LYS A 30 -8.86 -3.38 -5.82
CA LYS A 30 -8.39 -2.16 -6.48
C LYS A 30 -7.15 -1.54 -5.81
N ILE A 31 -6.82 -1.92 -4.57
CA ILE A 31 -5.63 -1.42 -3.86
C ILE A 31 -4.35 -1.58 -4.69
N PRO A 32 -4.12 -2.69 -5.41
CA PRO A 32 -2.99 -2.81 -6.33
C PRO A 32 -2.88 -1.67 -7.35
N LEU A 33 -4.00 -1.23 -7.93
CA LEU A 33 -4.04 -0.13 -8.89
C LEU A 33 -3.72 1.21 -8.23
N VAL A 34 -4.22 1.40 -7.00
CA VAL A 34 -3.89 2.57 -6.17
C VAL A 34 -2.38 2.62 -5.93
N ILE A 35 -1.78 1.49 -5.52
CA ILE A 35 -0.33 1.39 -5.28
C ILE A 35 0.48 1.70 -6.54
N GLN A 36 0.07 1.19 -7.70
CA GLN A 36 0.72 1.51 -9.00
C GLN A 36 0.64 3.00 -9.35
N GLY A 37 -0.45 3.65 -8.94
CA GLY A 37 -0.67 5.08 -9.12
C GLY A 37 0.18 5.97 -8.21
N ILE A 38 0.82 5.43 -7.17
CA ILE A 38 1.68 6.21 -6.27
C ILE A 38 2.87 6.79 -7.03
N ASP A 39 3.14 8.06 -6.77
CA ASP A 39 4.35 8.72 -7.22
C ASP A 39 5.54 8.33 -6.33
N SER A 40 6.18 7.21 -6.68
CA SER A 40 7.35 6.71 -5.97
C SER A 40 8.54 7.68 -6.03
N ALA A 41 8.61 8.57 -7.03
CA ALA A 41 9.66 9.57 -7.11
C ALA A 41 9.46 10.66 -6.05
N ARG A 42 8.20 11.09 -5.85
CA ARG A 42 7.84 12.02 -4.77
C ARG A 42 8.13 11.44 -3.38
N LEU A 43 7.90 10.14 -3.16
CA LEU A 43 8.26 9.48 -1.89
C LEU A 43 9.77 9.55 -1.63
N ILE A 44 10.60 9.36 -2.67
CA ILE A 44 12.05 9.54 -2.55
C ILE A 44 12.41 10.99 -2.24
N ASP A 45 11.78 11.97 -2.89
CA ASP A 45 12.01 13.39 -2.61
C ASP A 45 11.64 13.75 -1.16
N GLN A 46 10.53 13.21 -0.65
CA GLN A 46 10.12 13.37 0.75
C GLN A 46 11.12 12.72 1.71
N ALA A 47 11.63 11.53 1.42
CA ALA A 47 12.65 10.88 2.25
C ALA A 47 13.96 11.69 2.26
N GLN A 48 14.37 12.25 1.12
CA GLN A 48 15.53 13.14 1.05
C GLN A 48 15.34 14.40 1.89
N GLN A 49 14.16 15.01 1.79
CA GLN A 49 13.83 16.22 2.53
C GLN A 49 13.69 15.99 4.03
N GLU A 50 12.98 14.95 4.47
CA GLU A 50 12.58 14.79 5.87
C GLU A 50 13.58 13.96 6.67
N VAL A 51 14.30 13.04 6.03
CA VAL A 51 15.27 12.15 6.69
C VAL A 51 16.69 12.59 6.37
N CYS A 52 17.07 12.60 5.09
CA CYS A 52 18.46 12.82 4.71
C CYS A 52 18.96 14.23 5.02
N SER A 53 18.11 15.26 4.85
CA SER A 53 18.48 16.65 5.20
C SER A 53 18.76 16.85 6.70
N LYS A 54 18.33 15.90 7.56
CA LYS A 54 18.56 15.92 9.01
C LYS A 54 19.86 15.23 9.43
N GLY A 55 20.68 14.81 8.46
CA GLY A 55 21.96 14.15 8.70
C GLY A 55 21.84 12.67 9.02
N CYS A 56 20.66 12.07 8.82
CA CYS A 56 20.48 10.63 8.99
C CYS A 56 21.36 9.85 8.02
N GLN A 57 21.95 8.76 8.50
CA GLN A 57 22.57 7.75 7.67
C GLN A 57 21.64 6.56 7.54
N LEU A 58 21.33 6.19 6.31
CA LEU A 58 20.48 5.05 6.01
C LEU A 58 21.26 4.05 5.18
N ARG A 59 21.25 2.78 5.55
CA ARG A 59 21.93 1.71 4.80
C ARG A 59 20.94 0.59 4.53
N MET A 60 21.02 -0.02 3.35
CA MET A 60 20.19 -1.18 3.03
C MET A 60 20.50 -2.35 3.96
N SER A 61 21.77 -2.53 4.31
CA SER A 61 22.24 -3.57 5.23
C SER A 61 21.67 -3.45 6.66
N GLU A 62 21.17 -2.29 7.05
CA GLU A 62 20.60 -2.01 8.38
C GLU A 62 19.08 -2.14 8.41
N TYR A 63 18.47 -2.72 7.37
CA TYR A 63 17.02 -2.89 7.34
C TYR A 63 16.50 -3.63 8.56
N GLU A 64 17.00 -4.82 8.83
CA GLU A 64 16.55 -5.64 9.96
C GLU A 64 16.80 -4.99 11.33
N THR A 65 17.91 -4.29 11.47
CA THR A 65 18.37 -3.74 12.76
C THR A 65 17.80 -2.37 13.08
N ASN A 66 17.37 -1.59 12.08
CA ASN A 66 16.97 -0.20 12.26
C ASN A 66 15.64 0.12 11.56
N LEU A 67 15.58 -0.03 10.22
CA LEU A 67 14.44 0.45 9.42
C LEU A 67 13.18 -0.37 9.63
N ARG A 68 13.32 -1.68 9.76
CA ARG A 68 12.20 -2.63 9.86
C ARG A 68 11.39 -2.39 11.12
N GLY A 69 12.03 -2.14 12.26
CA GLY A 69 11.35 -1.87 13.53
C GLY A 69 10.45 -0.63 13.46
N PHE A 70 10.95 0.45 12.86
CA PHE A 70 10.16 1.66 12.64
C PHE A 70 9.02 1.42 11.64
N ALA A 71 9.27 0.73 10.53
CA ALA A 71 8.21 0.42 9.57
C ALA A 71 7.11 -0.45 10.19
N ILE A 72 7.46 -1.38 11.09
CA ILE A 72 6.50 -2.18 11.86
C ILE A 72 5.65 -1.28 12.77
N SER A 73 6.23 -0.34 13.51
CA SER A 73 5.44 0.54 14.39
C SER A 73 4.44 1.39 13.61
N VAL A 74 4.82 1.86 12.42
CA VAL A 74 3.91 2.56 11.50
C VAL A 74 2.77 1.65 11.03
N ILE A 75 3.08 0.42 10.61
CA ILE A 75 2.08 -0.58 10.22
C ILE A 75 1.10 -0.84 11.37
N GLU A 76 1.61 -1.04 12.58
CA GLU A 76 0.79 -1.30 13.76
C GLU A 76 -0.14 -0.11 14.06
N ALA A 77 0.37 1.12 14.03
CA ALA A 77 -0.42 2.32 14.26
C ALA A 77 -1.54 2.48 13.20
N GLU A 78 -1.22 2.33 11.92
CA GLU A 78 -2.20 2.54 10.84
C GLU A 78 -3.17 1.38 10.69
N SER A 79 -2.77 0.15 11.02
CA SER A 79 -3.69 -0.98 11.07
C SER A 79 -4.80 -0.78 12.11
N ILE A 80 -4.49 -0.16 13.26
CA ILE A 80 -5.47 0.19 14.29
C ILE A 80 -6.42 1.25 13.75
N ASN A 81 -5.89 2.30 13.09
CA ASN A 81 -6.71 3.35 12.48
C ASN A 81 -7.66 2.81 11.40
N MET A 82 -7.19 1.83 10.62
CA MET A 82 -8.01 1.14 9.62
C MET A 82 -9.05 0.19 10.24
N GLY A 83 -8.90 -0.20 11.51
CA GLY A 83 -9.70 -1.23 12.17
C GLY A 83 -9.35 -2.63 11.68
N THR A 84 -8.07 -2.86 11.34
CA THR A 84 -7.52 -4.13 10.87
C THR A 84 -6.22 -4.54 11.58
N PRO A 85 -6.06 -4.43 12.92
CA PRO A 85 -4.82 -4.81 13.61
C PRO A 85 -4.46 -6.29 13.41
N GLN A 86 -5.46 -7.15 13.20
CA GLN A 86 -5.25 -8.56 12.87
C GLN A 86 -4.53 -8.79 11.53
N LEU A 87 -4.41 -7.76 10.69
CA LEU A 87 -3.71 -7.82 9.40
C LEU A 87 -2.22 -7.43 9.48
N ASN A 88 -1.69 -7.10 10.66
CA ASN A 88 -0.28 -6.75 10.83
C ASN A 88 0.68 -7.78 10.22
N PRO A 89 0.50 -9.10 10.44
CA PRO A 89 1.40 -10.09 9.84
C PRO A 89 1.44 -10.01 8.30
N GLN A 90 0.33 -9.68 7.66
CA GLN A 90 0.23 -9.57 6.20
C GLN A 90 0.93 -8.32 5.68
N TYR A 91 0.74 -7.17 6.34
CA TYR A 91 1.41 -5.94 5.96
C TYR A 91 2.93 -6.02 6.20
N ILE A 92 3.35 -6.65 7.30
CA ILE A 92 4.77 -6.88 7.60
C ILE A 92 5.39 -7.83 6.56
N ASN A 93 4.70 -8.91 6.20
CA ASN A 93 5.18 -9.81 5.13
C ASN A 93 5.28 -9.07 3.78
N LEU A 94 4.34 -8.19 3.47
CA LEU A 94 4.40 -7.38 2.25
C LEU A 94 5.59 -6.42 2.27
N LEU A 95 5.82 -5.75 3.40
CA LEU A 95 6.99 -4.88 3.62
C LEU A 95 8.29 -5.64 3.38
N ASP A 96 8.47 -6.79 4.04
CA ASP A 96 9.68 -7.63 3.92
C ASP A 96 9.86 -8.11 2.46
N SER A 97 8.76 -8.48 1.80
CA SER A 97 8.81 -8.89 0.39
C SER A 97 9.21 -7.74 -0.54
N MET A 98 8.74 -6.51 -0.27
CA MET A 98 9.15 -5.32 -1.03
C MET A 98 10.63 -4.98 -0.81
N PHE A 99 11.13 -5.16 0.42
CA PHE A 99 12.55 -5.01 0.72
C PHE A 99 13.41 -6.03 -0.04
N HIS A 100 13.06 -7.32 0.01
CA HIS A 100 13.79 -8.36 -0.72
C HIS A 100 13.74 -8.18 -2.23
N LEU A 101 12.62 -7.69 -2.77
CA LEU A 101 12.51 -7.28 -4.17
C LEU A 101 13.50 -6.15 -4.49
N ALA A 102 13.57 -5.12 -3.63
CA ALA A 102 14.48 -4.01 -3.80
C ALA A 102 15.94 -4.51 -3.84
N GLU A 103 16.30 -5.36 -2.88
CA GLU A 103 17.63 -5.92 -2.69
C GLU A 103 18.04 -6.84 -3.84
N GLY A 104 17.21 -7.84 -4.15
CA GLY A 104 17.56 -8.93 -5.07
C GLY A 104 17.34 -8.61 -6.55
N GLU A 105 16.40 -7.73 -6.89
CA GLU A 105 15.98 -7.54 -8.29
C GLU A 105 16.04 -6.09 -8.77
N CYS A 106 15.99 -5.11 -7.87
CA CYS A 106 16.00 -3.70 -8.22
C CYS A 106 17.34 -2.99 -7.99
N GLY A 107 18.41 -3.76 -7.73
CA GLY A 107 19.77 -3.24 -7.62
C GLY A 107 20.08 -2.55 -6.29
N ALA A 108 19.20 -2.64 -5.28
CA ALA A 108 19.49 -2.09 -3.97
C ALA A 108 20.53 -2.94 -3.21
N GLY A 109 20.65 -4.24 -3.51
CA GLY A 109 21.68 -5.10 -2.92
C GLY A 109 23.11 -4.71 -3.34
N GLU A 110 23.27 -4.09 -4.52
CA GLU A 110 24.56 -3.56 -4.98
C GLU A 110 25.04 -2.34 -4.16
N LEU A 111 24.16 -1.75 -3.35
CA LEU A 111 24.50 -0.63 -2.49
C LEU A 111 25.28 -1.07 -1.25
N GLY A 112 25.10 -2.32 -0.79
CA GLY A 112 25.74 -2.81 0.44
C GLY A 112 25.56 -1.83 1.61
N ASP A 113 26.69 -1.42 2.19
CA ASP A 113 26.73 -0.46 3.30
C ASP A 113 26.73 1.02 2.86
N ALA A 114 26.49 1.33 1.58
CA ALA A 114 26.44 2.71 1.12
C ALA A 114 25.32 3.49 1.83
N ASN A 115 25.62 4.73 2.23
CA ASN A 115 24.61 5.63 2.78
C ASN A 115 23.64 6.05 1.66
N LEU A 116 22.39 5.61 1.77
CA LEU A 116 21.28 5.94 0.86
C LEU A 116 21.01 7.44 0.77
N CYS A 117 21.33 8.20 1.82
CA CYS A 117 21.20 9.66 1.82
C CYS A 117 22.32 10.38 1.06
N ALA A 118 23.41 9.69 0.75
CA ALA A 118 24.48 10.17 -0.14
C ALA A 118 24.34 9.63 -1.57
N LEU A 119 23.30 8.82 -1.83
CA LEU A 119 23.05 8.23 -3.14
C LEU A 119 22.59 9.30 -4.13
N ASP A 120 22.98 9.14 -5.39
CA ASP A 120 22.38 9.90 -6.47
C ASP A 120 20.85 9.71 -6.47
N VAL A 121 20.12 10.83 -6.46
CA VAL A 121 18.65 10.83 -6.35
C VAL A 121 18.00 10.12 -7.54
N ALA A 122 18.58 10.17 -8.74
CA ALA A 122 18.06 9.45 -9.89
C ALA A 122 18.24 7.93 -9.71
N LYS A 123 19.35 7.48 -9.11
CA LYS A 123 19.52 6.06 -8.74
C LYS A 123 18.49 5.61 -7.70
N ALA A 124 18.27 6.41 -6.64
CA ALA A 124 17.25 6.11 -5.64
C ALA A 124 15.83 6.02 -6.26
N LYS A 125 15.49 6.96 -7.15
CA LYS A 125 14.22 6.96 -7.89
C LYS A 125 14.08 5.75 -8.81
N SER A 126 15.15 5.33 -9.48
CA SER A 126 15.16 4.13 -10.33
C SER A 126 14.86 2.86 -9.53
N ILE A 127 15.45 2.72 -8.34
CA ILE A 127 15.17 1.57 -7.44
C ILE A 127 13.69 1.58 -7.04
N ALA A 128 13.18 2.73 -6.57
CA ALA A 128 11.78 2.87 -6.15
C ALA A 128 10.79 2.58 -7.29
N GLN A 129 11.10 3.02 -8.51
CA GLN A 129 10.31 2.74 -9.70
C GLN A 129 10.31 1.24 -10.05
N CYS A 130 11.46 0.57 -9.95
CA CYS A 130 11.54 -0.88 -10.15
C CYS A 130 10.70 -1.65 -9.13
N VAL A 131 10.78 -1.27 -7.84
CA VAL A 131 9.97 -1.89 -6.77
C VAL A 131 8.49 -1.72 -7.08
N LYS A 132 8.07 -0.50 -7.45
CA LYS A 132 6.68 -0.21 -7.82
C LYS A 132 6.21 -1.07 -9.00
N ALA A 133 7.01 -1.14 -10.06
CA ALA A 133 6.68 -1.91 -11.27
C ALA A 133 6.49 -3.41 -10.98
N ASN A 134 7.18 -3.93 -9.95
CA ASN A 134 7.12 -5.34 -9.56
C ASN A 134 6.23 -5.62 -8.34
N THR A 135 5.66 -4.61 -7.69
CA THR A 135 4.82 -4.80 -6.48
C THR A 135 3.62 -5.69 -6.76
N TRP A 136 3.04 -5.60 -7.96
CA TRP A 136 1.93 -6.49 -8.36
C TRP A 136 2.36 -7.96 -8.39
N ARG A 137 3.55 -8.25 -8.93
CA ARG A 137 4.10 -9.61 -8.94
C ARG A 137 4.31 -10.12 -7.52
N VAL A 138 4.88 -9.31 -6.64
CA VAL A 138 5.06 -9.66 -5.22
C VAL A 138 3.72 -9.96 -4.52
N MET A 139 2.69 -9.16 -4.79
CA MET A 139 1.35 -9.42 -4.25
C MET A 139 0.74 -10.73 -4.76
N LEU A 140 0.98 -11.09 -6.02
CA LEU A 140 0.54 -12.37 -6.59
C LEU A 140 1.31 -13.56 -6.00
N ASP A 141 2.63 -13.44 -5.88
CA ASP A 141 3.49 -14.48 -5.30
C ASP A 141 3.13 -14.76 -3.82
N ASN A 142 2.58 -13.75 -3.15
CA ASN A 142 2.10 -13.80 -1.76
C ASN A 142 0.57 -13.87 -1.64
N ALA A 143 -0.17 -14.19 -2.70
CA ALA A 143 -1.63 -14.06 -2.71
C ALA A 143 -2.33 -14.84 -1.58
N LEU A 144 -1.82 -16.02 -1.21
CA LEU A 144 -2.39 -16.82 -0.11
C LEU A 144 -2.16 -16.18 1.26
N SER A 145 -0.97 -15.63 1.52
CA SER A 145 -0.66 -14.99 2.79
C SER A 145 -1.37 -13.64 2.91
N LEU A 146 -1.53 -12.93 1.79
CA LEU A 146 -2.24 -11.64 1.70
C LEU A 146 -3.75 -11.78 1.56
N TRP A 147 -4.29 -12.99 1.36
CA TRP A 147 -5.72 -13.22 1.19
C TRP A 147 -6.58 -12.54 2.28
N PRO A 148 -6.25 -12.63 3.58
CA PRO A 148 -7.00 -11.94 4.62
C PRO A 148 -7.03 -10.41 4.43
N ALA A 149 -5.94 -9.82 3.94
CA ALA A 149 -5.88 -8.39 3.63
C ALA A 149 -6.73 -8.03 2.41
N LEU A 150 -6.90 -8.95 1.46
CA LEU A 150 -7.74 -8.74 0.27
C LEU A 150 -9.25 -8.95 0.52
N THR A 151 -9.65 -9.46 1.69
CA THR A 151 -11.06 -9.75 1.99
C THR A 151 -11.61 -9.06 3.23
N THR A 152 -10.75 -8.48 4.08
CA THR A 152 -11.16 -7.93 5.37
C THR A 152 -11.32 -6.43 5.31
N ASN A 153 -12.47 -5.88 5.74
CA ASN A 153 -12.65 -4.42 5.91
C ASN A 153 -12.26 -3.59 4.67
N CYS A 154 -12.61 -4.11 3.48
CA CYS A 154 -12.02 -3.68 2.22
C CYS A 154 -12.26 -2.24 1.82
N GLN A 155 -13.43 -1.69 2.15
CA GLN A 155 -13.71 -0.30 1.85
C GLN A 155 -12.77 0.62 2.62
N LYS A 156 -12.57 0.37 3.93
CA LYS A 156 -11.68 1.19 4.75
C LYS A 156 -10.21 1.09 4.31
N GLN A 157 -9.75 -0.12 3.96
CA GLN A 157 -8.40 -0.27 3.43
C GLN A 157 -8.24 0.49 2.10
N TYR A 158 -9.19 0.33 1.18
CA TYR A 158 -9.17 1.06 -0.08
C TYR A 158 -9.18 2.58 0.12
N ASP A 159 -10.06 3.09 0.99
CA ASP A 159 -10.16 4.51 1.30
C ASP A 159 -8.86 5.03 1.92
N PHE A 160 -8.23 4.25 2.81
CA PHE A 160 -6.94 4.58 3.42
C PHE A 160 -5.83 4.70 2.38
N PHE A 161 -5.61 3.67 1.56
CA PHE A 161 -4.53 3.69 0.56
C PHE A 161 -4.79 4.69 -0.57
N SER A 162 -6.06 4.96 -0.89
CA SER A 162 -6.45 5.94 -1.92
C SER A 162 -6.43 7.37 -1.41
N SER A 163 -6.29 7.59 -0.10
CA SER A 163 -6.28 8.93 0.47
C SER A 163 -4.99 9.66 0.12
N PRO A 164 -5.06 10.86 -0.48
CA PRO A 164 -3.89 11.71 -0.65
C PRO A 164 -3.21 12.04 0.67
N ASP A 165 -3.98 12.21 1.76
CA ASP A 165 -3.47 12.56 3.09
C ASP A 165 -2.45 11.53 3.60
N LEU A 166 -2.61 10.25 3.24
CA LEU A 166 -1.64 9.20 3.57
C LEU A 166 -0.26 9.54 3.00
N TRP A 167 -0.21 9.96 1.74
CA TRP A 167 1.03 10.15 0.99
C TRP A 167 1.59 11.58 1.11
N GLU A 168 0.73 12.57 1.33
CA GLU A 168 1.09 13.98 1.37
C GLU A 168 1.32 14.51 2.78
N GLU A 169 0.69 13.92 3.79
CA GLU A 169 0.77 14.39 5.18
C GLU A 169 1.37 13.32 6.11
N LYS A 170 0.73 12.14 6.17
CA LYS A 170 1.12 11.08 7.12
C LYS A 170 2.49 10.48 6.82
N ALA A 171 2.77 10.12 5.57
CA ALA A 171 4.06 9.55 5.19
C ALA A 171 5.23 10.51 5.52
N PRO A 172 5.19 11.81 5.16
CA PRO A 172 6.17 12.78 5.62
C PRO A 172 6.26 12.92 7.15
N ALA A 173 5.13 12.84 7.86
CA ALA A 173 5.14 12.89 9.32
C ALA A 173 5.91 11.72 9.94
N TYR A 174 5.69 10.50 9.45
CA TYR A 174 6.46 9.32 9.86
C TYR A 174 7.93 9.44 9.49
N LEU A 175 8.26 9.98 8.31
CA LEU A 175 9.65 10.23 7.94
C LEU A 175 10.34 11.22 8.90
N ARG A 176 9.64 12.27 9.34
CA ARG A 176 10.15 13.19 10.36
C ARG A 176 10.36 12.52 11.71
N GLU A 177 9.40 11.72 12.16
CA GLU A 177 9.51 10.94 13.40
C GLU A 177 10.72 9.98 13.36
N PHE A 178 10.91 9.30 12.24
CA PHE A 178 12.10 8.47 12.03
C PHE A 178 13.38 9.30 12.14
N ALA A 179 13.41 10.47 11.51
CA ALA A 179 14.58 11.35 11.50
C ALA A 179 14.97 11.90 12.89
N GLU A 180 14.07 11.89 13.86
CA GLU A 180 14.36 12.27 15.25
C GLU A 180 15.28 11.24 15.94
N ASN A 181 15.16 9.96 15.58
CA ASN A 181 15.82 8.83 16.25
C ASN A 181 16.88 8.12 15.40
N CYS A 182 17.10 8.57 14.16
CA CYS A 182 18.09 7.97 13.26
C CYS A 182 19.53 8.16 13.75
N GLU A 183 20.43 7.28 13.29
CA GLU A 183 21.87 7.48 13.41
C GLU A 183 22.31 8.69 12.57
N ARG A 184 23.13 9.56 13.15
CA ARG A 184 23.65 10.78 12.50
C ARG A 184 25.17 10.71 12.35
N SER A 185 25.68 11.37 11.31
CA SER A 185 27.12 11.64 11.13
C SER A 185 27.67 12.61 12.17
#